data_AF-A0A1F3ZU34-F1
#
_entry.id   AF-A0A1F3ZU34-F1
#
_cell.length_a   1.000
_cell.length_b   1.000
_cell.length_c   1.000
_cell.angle_alpha   90.00
_cell.angle_beta   90.00
_cell.angle_gamma   90.00
#
_symmetry.space_group_name_H-M   'P 1'
#
loop_
_entity.id
_entity.type
_entity.pdbx_description
1 polymer ?
#
loop_
_entity_poly.entity_id
_entity_poly.type
_entity_poly.pdbx_seq_one_letter_code
_entity_poly.pdbx_strand_id
1 'polypeptide(L)' 'MKRPAKPFALCVDNTDYKASLITGKVYRIIPDARAAKDDLVRIVDESGEDYLYHKSQFLFVGFPAAVTKRILELEHAG' A
#
# COMPACT_ATOMS: atom_id res chain seq x y z
N MET A 1 12.23 -13.86 14.22
CA MET A 1 11.30 -13.57 13.11
C MET A 1 10.92 -12.09 13.17
N LYS A 2 11.36 -11.26 12.21
CA LYS A 2 10.88 -9.87 12.12
C LYS A 2 9.70 -9.85 11.15
N ARG A 3 8.48 -9.74 11.66
CA ARG A 3 7.33 -9.36 10.83
C ARG A 3 7.58 -7.91 10.42
N PRO A 4 7.86 -7.61 9.14
CA PRO A 4 8.24 -6.25 8.77
C PRO A 4 7.02 -5.35 8.77
N ALA A 5 7.33 -4.05 8.73
CA ALA A 5 6.47 -2.88 8.68
C ALA A 5 5.07 -3.14 8.11
N LYS A 6 4.08 -2.57 8.78
CA LYS A 6 2.66 -2.46 8.36
C LYS A 6 2.52 -2.62 6.83
N PRO A 7 2.03 -3.78 6.33
CA PRO A 7 2.08 -4.12 4.91
C PRO A 7 1.02 -3.41 4.06
N PHE A 8 0.25 -2.52 4.68
CA PHE A 8 -0.86 -1.85 4.04
C PHE A 8 -0.86 -0.35 4.31
N ALA A 9 -1.36 0.40 3.33
CA ALA A 9 -1.53 1.85 3.37
C ALA A 9 -2.96 2.21 2.97
N LEU A 10 -3.65 2.98 3.80
CA LEU A 10 -4.93 3.60 3.45
C LEU A 10 -4.66 4.90 2.71
N CYS A 11 -5.15 5.04 1.49
CA CYS A 11 -5.06 6.30 0.74
C CYS A 11 -5.98 7.35 1.38
N VAL A 12 -5.42 8.50 1.77
CA VAL A 12 -6.17 9.63 2.34
C VAL A 12 -6.19 10.86 1.44
N ASP A 13 -5.27 10.92 0.48
CA ASP A 13 -5.20 11.98 -0.53
C ASP A 13 -4.68 11.37 -1.84
N ASN A 14 -5.42 11.57 -2.93
CA ASN A 14 -5.06 11.13 -4.27
C ASN A 14 -4.88 12.31 -5.24
N THR A 15 -4.64 13.52 -4.71
CA THR A 15 -4.28 14.69 -5.51
C THR A 15 -3.14 14.32 -6.48
N ASP A 16 -3.28 14.73 -7.74
CA ASP A 16 -2.38 14.37 -8.86
C ASP A 16 -2.37 12.90 -9.31
N TYR A 17 -3.01 11.98 -8.56
CA TYR A 17 -3.01 10.53 -8.83
C TYR A 17 -4.42 9.92 -8.93
N LYS A 18 -5.43 10.70 -9.32
CA LYS A 18 -6.85 10.26 -9.35
C LYS A 18 -7.13 9.05 -10.24
N ALA A 19 -6.29 8.78 -11.24
CA ALA A 19 -6.42 7.61 -12.11
C ALA A 19 -5.80 6.34 -11.50
N SER A 20 -4.85 6.50 -10.57
CA SER A 20 -4.07 5.41 -9.98
C SER A 20 -4.51 5.08 -8.56
N LEU A 21 -5.02 6.06 -7.80
CA LEU A 21 -5.34 5.94 -6.39
C LEU A 21 -6.80 6.32 -6.11
N ILE A 22 -7.42 5.56 -5.22
CA ILE A 22 -8.79 5.74 -4.72
C ILE A 22 -8.71 6.08 -3.24
N THR A 23 -9.12 7.29 -2.87
CA THR A 23 -9.22 7.72 -1.47
C THR A 23 -10.14 6.79 -0.66
N GLY A 24 -9.68 6.36 0.51
CA GLY A 24 -10.37 5.39 1.36
C GLY A 24 -10.07 3.92 1.05
N LYS A 25 -9.38 3.61 -0.06
CA LYS A 25 -8.93 2.25 -0.36
C LYS A 25 -7.64 1.93 0.37
N VAL A 26 -7.54 0.66 0.77
CA VAL A 26 -6.34 0.08 1.36
C VAL A 26 -5.52 -0.60 0.28
N TYR A 27 -4.26 -0.24 0.20
CA TYR A 27 -3.29 -0.72 -0.77
C TYR A 27 -2.22 -1.57 -0.11
N ARG A 28 -1.72 -2.57 -0.84
CA ARG A 28 -0.55 -3.35 -0.42
C ARG A 28 0.74 -2.57 -0.65
N ILE A 29 1.62 -2.59 0.34
CA ILE A 29 2.95 -2.01 0.27
C ILE A 29 3.96 -3.09 -0.10
N ILE A 30 4.83 -2.78 -1.05
CA ILE A 30 6.04 -3.56 -1.32
C ILE A 30 7.19 -2.92 -0.53
N PRO A 31 7.86 -3.65 0.38
CA PRO A 31 8.99 -3.09 1.13
C PRO A 31 10.11 -2.62 0.20
N ASP A 32 10.45 -1.34 0.29
CA ASP A 32 11.52 -0.72 -0.49
C ASP A 32 12.34 0.22 0.40
N ALA A 33 13.47 -0.29 0.90
CA ALA A 33 14.35 0.46 1.80
C ALA A 33 15.08 1.62 1.11
N ARG A 34 15.12 1.66 -0.23
CA ARG A 34 15.71 2.78 -0.97
C ARG A 34 14.70 3.90 -1.07
N ALA A 35 13.49 3.60 -1.54
CA ALA A 35 12.39 4.56 -1.63
C ALA A 35 12.05 5.19 -0.27
N ALA A 36 12.09 4.40 0.81
CA ALA A 36 11.81 4.88 2.16
C ALA A 36 12.78 5.99 2.64
N LYS A 37 13.98 6.10 2.06
CA LYS A 37 14.93 7.19 2.38
C LYS A 37 14.46 8.54 1.84
N ASP A 38 13.66 8.52 0.79
CA ASP A 38 13.14 9.69 0.09
C ASP A 38 11.66 9.92 0.43
N ASP A 39 11.17 9.37 1.55
CA ASP A 39 9.79 9.43 1.99
C ASP A 39 8.76 8.86 0.99
N LEU A 40 9.23 7.94 0.13
CA LEU A 40 8.42 7.23 -0.84
C LEU A 40 7.99 5.86 -0.33
N VAL A 41 6.80 5.44 -0.75
CA VAL A 41 6.23 4.10 -0.53
C VAL A 41 5.91 3.46 -1.88
N ARG A 42 6.31 2.19 -2.03
CA ARG A 42 5.99 1.39 -3.23
C ARG A 42 4.63 0.72 -3.05
N ILE A 43 3.67 1.10 -3.87
CA ILE A 43 2.27 0.66 -3.83
C ILE A 43 1.91 0.00 -5.15
N VAL A 44 1.19 -1.11 -5.08
CA VAL A 44 0.48 -1.67 -6.25
C VAL A 44 -0.84 -0.92 -6.40
N ASP A 45 -1.00 -0.18 -7.49
CA ASP A 45 -2.13 0.74 -7.69
C ASP A 45 -3.31 0.08 -8.44
N GLU A 46 -4.31 0.86 -8.89
CA GLU A 46 -5.47 0.31 -9.63
C GLU A 46 -5.11 -0.39 -10.95
N SER A 47 -3.93 -0.13 -11.52
CA SER A 47 -3.46 -0.81 -12.73
C SER A 47 -2.88 -2.20 -12.46
N GLY A 48 -2.59 -2.53 -11.19
CA GLY A 48 -1.88 -3.75 -10.81
C GLY A 48 -0.36 -3.64 -10.91
N GLU A 49 0.16 -2.50 -11.37
CA GLU A 49 1.60 -2.22 -11.42
C GLU A 49 2.08 -1.54 -10.13
N ASP A 50 3.38 -1.67 -9.82
CA ASP A 50 3.97 -1.04 -8.65
C ASP A 50 4.64 0.31 -8.94
N TYR A 51 4.18 1.34 -8.23
CA TYR A 51 4.68 2.71 -8.36
C TYR A 51 5.12 3.28 -7.00
N LEU A 52 5.95 4.32 -7.05
CA LEU A 52 6.37 5.07 -5.87
C LEU A 52 5.49 6.29 -5.67
N TYR A 53 4.94 6.40 -4.46
CA TYR A 53 4.12 7.53 -4.05
C TYR A 53 4.70 8.16 -2.79
N HIS A 54 4.42 9.44 -2.55
CA HIS A 54 4.86 10.08 -1.32
C HIS A 54 4.04 9.57 -0.13
N LYS A 55 4.71 9.25 0.98
CA LYS A 55 4.06 8.67 2.17
C LYS A 55 2.94 9.52 2.75
N SER A 56 2.93 10.84 2.51
CA SER A 56 1.89 11.75 3.02
C SER A 56 0.51 11.50 2.45
N GLN A 57 0.43 10.83 1.29
CA GLN A 57 -0.83 10.44 0.67
C GLN A 57 -1.52 9.29 1.43
N PHE A 58 -0.84 8.68 2.41
CA PHE A 58 -1.27 7.46 3.05
C PHE A 58 -1.19 7.48 4.58
N LEU A 59 -2.08 6.69 5.19
CA LEU A 59 -1.95 6.23 6.56
C LEU A 59 -1.51 4.76 6.59
N PHE A 60 -0.39 4.47 7.24
CA PHE A 60 0.10 3.10 7.38
C PHE A 60 -0.73 2.32 8.40
N VAL A 61 -1.35 1.24 7.95
CA VAL A 61 -2.27 0.42 8.73
C VAL A 61 -1.79 -1.03 8.82
N GLY A 62 -2.07 -1.66 9.96
CA GLY A 62 -1.85 -3.09 10.17
C GLY A 62 -3.18 -3.74 10.54
N PHE A 63 -3.37 -4.99 10.15
CA PHE A 63 -4.58 -5.74 10.47
C PHE A 63 -4.24 -6.99 11.30
N PRO A 64 -5.23 -7.55 12.02
CA PRO A 64 -5.10 -8.87 12.60
C PRO A 64 -4.73 -9.91 11.53
N ALA A 65 -4.02 -10.97 11.94
CA ALA A 65 -3.48 -11.97 11.02
C ALA A 65 -4.55 -12.62 10.12
N ALA A 66 -5.75 -12.87 10.65
CA ALA A 66 -6.87 -13.42 9.88
C ALA A 66 -7.30 -12.49 8.73
N VAL A 67 -7.36 -11.18 8.97
CA VAL A 67 -7.71 -10.18 7.96
C VAL A 67 -6.59 -10.06 6.91
N THR A 68 -5.33 -9.99 7.34
CA THR A 68 -4.18 -9.96 6.41
C THR A 68 -4.17 -11.16 5.48
N LYS A 69 -4.38 -12.37 6.03
CA LYS A 69 -4.46 -13.59 5.21
C LYS A 69 -5.57 -13.48 4.18
N ARG A 70 -6.75 -13.01 4.58
CA ARG A 70 -7.90 -12.90 3.69
C ARG A 70 -7.70 -11.88 2.57
N ILE A 71 -7.08 -10.74 2.86
CA ILE A 71 -6.75 -9.72 1.84
C ILE A 71 -5.82 -10.32 0.78
N LEU A 72 -4.75 -11.00 1.20
CA LEU A 72 -3.76 -11.59 0.28
C LEU A 72 -4.36 -12.70 -0.60
N GLU A 73 -5.29 -13.49 -0.07
CA GLU A 73 -6.01 -14.50 -0.87
C GLU A 73 -6.90 -13.88 -1.95
N LEU A 74 -7.53 -12.75 -1.67
CA LEU A 74 -8.42 -12.06 -2.60
C LEU A 74 -7.64 -11.36 -3.73
N GLU A 75 -6.44 -10.87 -3.46
CA GLU A 75 -5.57 -10.25 -4.48
C GLU A 75 -5.07 -11.26 -5.54
N HIS A 76 -5.02 -12.56 -5.24
CA HIS A 76 -4.55 -13.61 -6.18
C HIS A 76 -5.70 -14.34 -6.88
N ALA A 77 -6.95 -14.00 -6.56
CA ALA A 77 -8.14 -14.62 -7.12
C ALA A 77 -8.69 -13.90 -8.36
N GLY A 78 -8.04 -12.81 -8.79
CA GLY A 78 -8.40 -11.99 -9.95
C GLY A 78 -7.51 -12.26 -11.15
#